data_AF-A0AAD2G7A3-F1
#
_entry.id   AF-A0AAD2G7A3-F1
#
_cell.length_a   1.000
_cell.length_b   1.000
_cell.length_c   1.000
_cell.angle_alpha   90.00
_cell.angle_beta   90.00
_cell.angle_gamma   90.00
#
_symmetry.space_group_name_H-M   'P 1'
#
loop_
_entity.id
_entity.type
_entity.pdbx_description
1 polymer ?
#
loop_
_entity_poly.entity_id
_entity_poly.type
_entity_poly.pdbx_seq_one_letter_code
_entity_poly.pdbx_strand_id
1 'polypeptide(L)'
;MGLQNLGDEEIVRLCYFFCKINDDLVSFRHLSEIGVTLAVTCKGQAIQYSAVEGSDDEEQLSKITISMVVQSMKSTLTAADCSDRRKLLGYGLLWLLADAFGLPDIFEEMLHPNSEMFGFSGKESIIESKRFLLGAEERGSPNYKIDAIHQIDCPNRAVVANFQCLLPGKEGFGTDVPKFDENWKVIKVEAIRHGIPFSWQDDVKDE
;
A
#
# COMPACT_ATOMS: atom_id res chain seq x y z
N MET A 1 2.07 26.50 9.07
CA MET A 1 0.99 26.18 8.12
C MET A 1 0.01 25.29 8.87
N GLY A 2 -1.27 25.66 8.92
CA GLY A 2 -2.27 24.91 9.69
C GLY A 2 -2.70 23.64 8.95
N LEU A 3 -2.81 22.54 9.69
CA LEU A 3 -3.33 21.25 9.24
C LEU A 3 -4.87 21.34 9.19
N GLN A 4 -5.48 20.83 8.12
CA GLN A 4 -6.93 20.79 7.95
C GLN A 4 -7.43 19.34 7.93
N ASN A 5 -8.60 19.11 8.54
CA ASN A 5 -9.36 17.88 8.34
C ASN A 5 -9.75 17.78 6.87
N LEU A 6 -9.41 16.67 6.21
CA LEU A 6 -9.79 16.44 4.82
C LEU A 6 -11.30 16.26 4.75
N GLY A 7 -12.01 17.27 4.23
CA GLY A 7 -13.40 17.08 3.80
C GLY A 7 -13.48 16.14 2.61
N ASP A 8 -14.67 15.60 2.32
CA ASP A 8 -14.91 14.69 1.19
C ASP A 8 -14.35 15.22 -0.15
N GLU A 9 -14.38 16.54 -0.37
CA GLU A 9 -13.80 17.19 -1.55
C GLU A 9 -12.27 17.06 -1.64
N GLU A 10 -11.55 17.04 -0.52
CA GLU A 10 -10.09 16.92 -0.51
C GLU A 10 -9.62 15.47 -0.72
N ILE A 11 -10.39 14.49 -0.23
CA ILE A 11 -10.20 13.06 -0.52
C ILE A 11 -10.45 12.77 -2.00
N VAL A 12 -11.49 13.37 -2.57
CA VAL A 12 -11.76 13.31 -4.02
C VAL A 12 -10.64 14.00 -4.79
N ARG A 13 -10.10 15.14 -4.33
CA ARG A 13 -8.92 15.77 -4.95
C ARG A 13 -7.68 14.89 -4.87
N LEU A 14 -7.47 14.16 -3.78
CA LEU A 14 -6.39 13.17 -3.58
C LEU A 14 -6.41 12.11 -4.68
N CYS A 15 -7.59 11.51 -4.88
CA CYS A 15 -7.81 10.47 -5.89
C CYS A 15 -7.81 11.02 -7.32
N TYR A 16 -8.32 12.24 -7.51
CA TYR A 16 -8.25 12.96 -8.78
C TYR A 16 -6.81 13.37 -9.14
N PHE A 17 -5.96 13.65 -8.13
CA PHE A 17 -4.55 14.00 -8.31
C PHE A 17 -3.74 12.78 -8.77
N PHE A 18 -3.95 11.60 -8.17
CA PHE A 18 -3.39 10.33 -8.66
C PHE A 18 -3.70 10.08 -10.14
N CYS A 19 -4.83 10.58 -10.63
CA CYS A 19 -5.29 10.36 -11.99
C CYS A 19 -4.86 11.42 -13.00
N LYS A 20 -4.01 12.40 -12.65
CA LYS A 20 -3.47 13.38 -13.62
C LYS A 20 -1.94 13.40 -13.71
N ILE A 21 -1.26 12.57 -12.94
CA ILE A 21 0.21 12.53 -12.90
C ILE A 21 0.75 11.63 -14.03
N ASN A 22 1.76 12.13 -14.74
CA ASN A 22 2.49 11.42 -15.80
C ASN A 22 3.96 11.12 -15.41
N ASP A 23 4.46 11.66 -14.29
CA ASP A 23 5.88 11.59 -13.86
C ASP A 23 5.96 11.23 -12.36
N ASP A 24 6.44 10.03 -12.02
CA ASP A 24 6.07 9.34 -10.77
C ASP A 24 7.20 9.10 -9.76
N LEU A 25 6.99 9.55 -8.52
CA LEU A 25 7.51 8.89 -7.32
C LEU A 25 6.43 8.95 -6.24
N VAL A 26 5.71 7.86 -5.99
CA VAL A 26 4.67 7.82 -4.94
C VAL A 26 5.25 7.16 -3.68
N SER A 27 5.15 7.82 -2.53
CA SER A 27 5.60 7.30 -1.22
C SER A 27 4.45 7.24 -0.21
N PHE A 28 4.42 6.23 0.65
CA PHE A 28 3.45 6.14 1.76
C PHE A 28 4.21 6.12 3.07
N ARG A 29 3.94 7.08 3.95
CA ARG A 29 4.61 7.16 5.25
C ARG A 29 3.56 7.19 6.35
N HIS A 30 3.51 6.14 7.15
CA HIS A 30 2.82 6.21 8.43
C HIS A 30 3.71 6.95 9.42
N LEU A 31 3.21 8.05 10.01
CA LEU A 31 3.88 8.81 11.06
C LEU A 31 3.07 8.64 12.34
N SER A 32 3.56 7.82 13.26
CA SER A 32 2.86 7.39 14.48
C SER A 32 2.48 8.50 15.47
N GLU A 33 2.87 9.75 15.21
CA GLU A 33 2.54 10.92 16.05
C GLU A 33 1.51 11.86 15.35
N ILE A 34 1.15 11.60 14.09
CA ILE A 34 0.35 12.51 13.23
C ILE A 34 -0.62 11.73 12.31
N GLY A 35 -0.88 10.45 12.59
CA GLY A 35 -1.70 9.56 11.75
C GLY A 35 -1.07 9.07 10.42
N VAL A 36 -1.94 8.60 9.50
CA VAL A 36 -1.54 8.12 8.17
C VAL A 36 -1.18 9.31 7.29
N THR A 37 0.07 9.34 6.80
CA THR A 37 0.51 10.33 5.83
C THR A 37 0.69 9.71 4.44
N LEU A 38 -0.15 10.14 3.51
CA LEU A 38 0.00 9.80 2.09
C LEU A 38 0.75 10.92 1.39
N ALA A 39 1.98 10.64 0.97
CA ALA A 39 2.87 11.60 0.32
C ALA A 39 3.07 11.24 -1.16
N VAL A 40 2.26 11.81 -2.03
CA VAL A 40 2.37 11.62 -3.47
C VAL A 40 3.34 12.64 -4.02
N THR A 41 4.49 12.20 -4.55
CA THR A 41 5.44 13.10 -5.22
C THR A 41 5.20 13.06 -6.73
N CYS A 42 4.86 14.20 -7.31
CA CYS A 42 4.72 14.38 -8.75
C CYS A 42 5.56 15.58 -9.18
N LYS A 43 6.43 15.41 -10.19
CA LYS A 43 7.24 16.51 -10.74
C LYS A 43 8.04 17.29 -9.67
N GLY A 44 8.54 16.62 -8.64
CA GLY A 44 9.26 17.24 -7.54
C GLY A 44 8.40 18.01 -6.53
N GLN A 45 7.07 17.96 -6.65
CA GLN A 45 6.15 18.46 -5.64
C GLN A 45 5.62 17.30 -4.80
N ALA A 46 5.93 17.31 -3.50
CA ALA A 46 5.32 16.41 -2.53
C ALA A 46 3.97 16.98 -2.11
N ILE A 47 2.90 16.23 -2.34
CA ILE A 47 1.60 16.53 -1.73
C ILE A 47 1.42 15.56 -0.57
N GLN A 48 1.47 16.15 0.62
CA GLN A 48 1.32 15.45 1.88
C GLN A 48 -0.11 15.59 2.36
N TYR A 49 -0.76 14.46 2.56
CA TYR A 49 -2.07 14.39 3.21
C TYR A 49 -1.87 13.73 4.56
N SER A 50 -2.22 14.43 5.63
CA SER A 50 -2.13 13.93 7.00
C SER A 50 -3.49 14.06 7.65
N ALA A 51 -4.06 12.95 8.13
CA ALA A 51 -5.20 12.98 9.03
C ALA A 51 -4.66 13.18 10.46
N VAL A 52 -4.90 14.34 11.07
CA VAL A 52 -4.38 14.66 12.41
C VAL A 52 -5.26 14.00 13.47
N GLU A 53 -4.61 13.23 14.34
CA GLU A 53 -5.21 12.56 15.51
C GLU A 53 -5.47 13.56 16.64
N GLY A 54 -6.58 13.37 17.35
CA GLY A 54 -6.92 14.18 18.51
C GLY A 54 -8.20 13.73 19.21
N SER A 55 -8.18 12.53 19.82
CA SER A 55 -9.04 12.07 20.95
C SER A 55 -9.20 10.56 20.91
N ASP A 56 -9.29 9.89 22.08
CA ASP A 56 -9.43 8.45 22.38
C ASP A 56 -10.37 7.56 21.49
N ASP A 57 -11.05 8.13 20.49
CA ASP A 57 -11.76 7.45 19.37
C ASP A 57 -10.82 7.13 18.16
N GLU A 58 -9.51 7.05 18.40
CA GLU A 58 -8.42 7.10 17.39
C GLU A 58 -8.41 5.90 16.41
N GLU A 59 -8.73 4.70 16.90
CA GLU A 59 -8.70 3.49 16.07
C GLU A 59 -9.85 3.46 15.04
N GLN A 60 -11.01 4.06 15.36
CA GLN A 60 -12.14 4.13 14.43
C GLN A 60 -11.91 5.17 13.33
N LEU A 61 -11.30 6.30 13.66
CA LEU A 61 -11.00 7.38 12.71
C LEU A 61 -10.00 6.94 11.62
N SER A 62 -8.99 6.15 11.97
CA SER A 62 -8.02 5.62 10.99
C SER A 62 -8.67 4.63 10.01
N LYS A 63 -9.54 3.72 10.50
CA LYS A 63 -10.27 2.76 9.67
C LYS A 63 -11.28 3.43 8.74
N ILE A 64 -12.01 4.45 9.22
CA ILE A 64 -12.93 5.26 8.41
C ILE A 64 -12.15 5.98 7.31
N THR A 65 -11.02 6.61 7.65
CA THR A 65 -10.17 7.33 6.69
C THR A 65 -9.63 6.40 5.59
N ILE A 66 -9.08 5.25 5.95
CA ILE A 66 -8.56 4.27 4.99
C ILE A 66 -9.68 3.74 4.09
N SER A 67 -10.84 3.43 4.65
CA SER A 67 -12.00 2.95 3.89
C SER A 67 -12.48 3.99 2.87
N MET A 68 -12.54 5.27 3.26
CA MET A 68 -12.90 6.36 2.34
C MET A 68 -11.89 6.54 1.20
N VAL A 69 -10.59 6.47 1.51
CA VAL A 69 -9.52 6.52 0.51
C VAL A 69 -9.68 5.36 -0.49
N VAL A 70 -9.86 4.13 0.01
CA VAL A 70 -10.07 2.94 -0.83
C VAL A 70 -11.28 3.09 -1.73
N GLN A 71 -12.42 3.53 -1.20
CA GLN A 71 -13.64 3.72 -2.00
C GLN A 71 -13.46 4.79 -3.07
N SER A 72 -12.80 5.89 -2.74
CA SER A 72 -12.51 6.97 -3.68
C SER A 72 -11.55 6.51 -4.79
N MET A 73 -10.51 5.75 -4.45
CA MET A 73 -9.62 5.11 -5.42
C MET A 73 -10.40 4.18 -6.36
N LYS A 74 -11.23 3.28 -5.81
CA LYS A 74 -12.04 2.35 -6.61
C LYS A 74 -12.99 3.07 -7.58
N SER A 75 -13.71 4.08 -7.11
CA SER A 75 -14.60 4.88 -7.95
C SER A 75 -13.87 5.57 -9.10
N THR A 76 -12.60 5.94 -8.89
CA THR A 76 -11.82 6.62 -9.92
C THR A 76 -11.24 5.63 -10.94
N LEU A 77 -10.84 4.45 -10.49
CA LEU A 77 -10.27 3.40 -11.36
C LEU A 77 -11.29 2.78 -12.32
N THR A 78 -12.58 2.81 -11.96
CA THR A 78 -13.69 2.34 -12.81
C THR A 78 -14.18 3.37 -13.80
N ALA A 79 -13.67 4.61 -13.78
CA ALA A 79 -14.01 5.63 -14.76
C ALA A 79 -13.54 5.25 -16.17
N ALA A 80 -14.39 5.50 -17.17
CA ALA A 80 -14.18 5.06 -18.56
C ALA A 80 -12.94 5.68 -19.23
N ASP A 81 -12.49 6.85 -18.76
CA ASP A 81 -11.37 7.62 -19.32
C ASP A 81 -10.01 7.31 -18.64
N CYS A 82 -9.97 6.35 -17.72
CA CYS A 82 -8.75 6.00 -17.02
C CYS A 82 -7.83 5.10 -17.88
N SER A 83 -6.66 5.62 -18.26
CA SER A 83 -5.64 4.89 -19.04
C SER A 83 -5.10 3.66 -18.29
N ASP A 84 -4.66 2.64 -19.02
CA ASP A 84 -4.09 1.40 -18.44
C ASP A 84 -2.93 1.65 -17.47
N ARG A 85 -2.04 2.61 -17.78
CA ARG A 85 -0.94 2.99 -16.87
C ARG A 85 -1.45 3.51 -15.52
N ARG A 86 -2.51 4.33 -15.55
CA ARG A 86 -3.16 4.87 -14.33
C ARG A 86 -3.92 3.79 -13.58
N LYS A 87 -4.59 2.88 -14.29
CA LYS A 87 -5.21 1.71 -13.68
C LYS A 87 -4.16 0.85 -12.98
N LEU A 88 -3.07 0.51 -13.67
CA LEU A 88 -1.99 -0.28 -13.12
C LEU A 88 -1.39 0.37 -11.86
N LEU A 89 -1.11 1.67 -11.90
CA LEU A 89 -0.66 2.40 -10.72
C LEU A 89 -1.69 2.35 -9.59
N GLY A 90 -2.96 2.68 -9.86
CA GLY A 90 -4.00 2.72 -8.83
C GLY A 90 -4.31 1.37 -8.20
N TYR A 91 -4.37 0.29 -8.99
CA TYR A 91 -4.51 -1.06 -8.46
C TYR A 91 -3.25 -1.53 -7.73
N GLY A 92 -2.05 -1.15 -8.19
CA GLY A 92 -0.80 -1.34 -7.46
C GLY A 92 -0.82 -0.67 -6.08
N LEU A 93 -1.27 0.58 -6.02
CA LEU A 93 -1.42 1.33 -4.78
C LEU A 93 -2.44 0.70 -3.84
N LEU A 94 -3.60 0.27 -4.35
CA LEU A 94 -4.61 -0.45 -3.57
C LEU A 94 -4.06 -1.74 -2.96
N TRP A 95 -3.29 -2.51 -3.74
CA TRP A 95 -2.63 -3.72 -3.24
C TRP A 95 -1.64 -3.41 -2.12
N LEU A 96 -0.74 -2.45 -2.34
CA LEU A 96 0.30 -2.07 -1.38
C LEU A 96 -0.30 -1.49 -0.09
N LEU A 97 -1.41 -0.74 -0.20
CA LEU A 97 -2.17 -0.25 0.95
C LEU A 97 -2.80 -1.40 1.73
N ALA A 98 -3.41 -2.36 1.05
CA ALA A 98 -3.98 -3.54 1.68
C ALA A 98 -2.93 -4.34 2.44
N ASP A 99 -1.71 -4.45 1.92
CA ASP A 99 -0.61 -5.13 2.60
C ASP A 99 -0.07 -4.35 3.79
N ALA A 100 0.22 -3.06 3.60
CA ALA A 100 0.69 -2.19 4.66
C ALA A 100 -0.26 -2.17 5.87
N PHE A 101 -1.57 -2.14 5.64
CA PHE A 101 -2.57 -2.00 6.71
C PHE A 101 -3.34 -3.28 7.04
N GLY A 102 -3.03 -4.40 6.39
CA GLY A 102 -3.70 -5.68 6.66
C GLY A 102 -5.20 -5.62 6.37
N LEU A 103 -5.60 -5.25 5.16
CA LEU A 103 -7.01 -5.10 4.76
C LEU A 103 -7.52 -6.37 4.04
N PRO A 104 -8.06 -7.38 4.77
CA PRO A 104 -8.40 -8.69 4.20
C PRO A 104 -9.45 -8.62 3.08
N ASP A 105 -10.43 -7.75 3.20
CA ASP A 105 -11.50 -7.60 2.19
C ASP A 105 -10.94 -7.13 0.85
N ILE A 106 -9.92 -6.27 0.88
CA ILE A 106 -9.26 -5.77 -0.33
C ILE A 106 -8.39 -6.86 -0.95
N PHE A 107 -7.67 -7.64 -0.13
CA PHE A 107 -6.95 -8.81 -0.64
C PHE A 107 -7.88 -9.81 -1.31
N GLU A 108 -8.98 -10.14 -0.65
CA GLU A 108 -9.97 -11.08 -1.17
C GLU A 108 -10.59 -10.57 -2.47
N GLU A 109 -10.90 -9.28 -2.57
CA GLU A 109 -11.39 -8.70 -3.81
C GLU A 109 -10.33 -8.75 -4.93
N MET A 110 -9.08 -8.40 -4.64
CA MET A 110 -8.05 -8.15 -5.66
C MET A 110 -7.35 -9.41 -6.15
N LEU A 111 -7.36 -10.52 -5.42
CA LEU A 111 -6.66 -11.73 -5.82
C LEU A 111 -7.35 -12.47 -6.96
N HIS A 112 -6.57 -12.86 -7.96
CA HIS A 112 -7.02 -13.80 -8.99
C HIS A 112 -7.20 -15.20 -8.38
N PRO A 113 -8.20 -16.01 -8.80
CA PRO A 113 -8.40 -17.37 -8.28
C PRO A 113 -7.15 -18.26 -8.35
N ASN A 114 -6.37 -18.12 -9.43
CA ASN A 114 -5.13 -18.86 -9.68
C ASN A 114 -3.87 -18.04 -9.31
N SER A 115 -3.95 -17.18 -8.31
CA SER A 115 -2.82 -16.32 -7.94
C SER A 115 -1.65 -17.11 -7.31
N GLU A 116 -0.43 -16.58 -7.45
CA GLU A 116 0.79 -17.12 -6.85
C GLU A 116 1.53 -16.06 -6.03
N MET A 117 1.91 -16.40 -4.80
CA MET A 117 2.63 -15.46 -3.93
C MET A 117 3.43 -16.22 -2.88
N PHE A 118 4.73 -15.90 -2.75
CA PHE A 118 5.61 -16.42 -1.68
C PHE A 118 5.58 -17.94 -1.48
N GLY A 119 5.43 -18.70 -2.56
CA GLY A 119 5.34 -20.17 -2.53
C GLY A 119 3.93 -20.72 -2.28
N PHE A 120 2.93 -19.86 -2.07
CA PHE A 120 1.52 -20.21 -2.02
C PHE A 120 0.89 -20.08 -3.41
N SER A 121 -0.06 -20.96 -3.72
CA SER A 121 -0.80 -20.98 -4.98
C SER A 121 -2.29 -21.11 -4.71
N GLY A 122 -3.09 -20.34 -5.45
CA GLY A 122 -4.53 -20.24 -5.26
C GLY A 122 -4.91 -19.16 -4.25
N LYS A 123 -6.00 -18.47 -4.55
CA LYS A 123 -6.52 -17.34 -3.76
C LYS A 123 -6.74 -17.72 -2.29
N GLU A 124 -7.35 -18.86 -2.02
CA GLU A 124 -7.73 -19.30 -0.68
C GLU A 124 -6.50 -19.53 0.21
N SER A 125 -5.49 -20.22 -0.31
CA SER A 125 -4.23 -20.47 0.40
C SER A 125 -3.48 -19.18 0.73
N ILE A 126 -3.48 -18.23 -0.21
CA ILE A 126 -2.89 -16.90 -0.02
C ILE A 126 -3.62 -16.11 1.06
N ILE A 127 -4.96 -16.09 1.03
CA ILE A 127 -5.77 -15.37 2.02
C ILE A 127 -5.55 -15.95 3.43
N GLU A 128 -5.52 -17.28 3.58
CA GLU A 128 -5.25 -17.93 4.86
C GLU A 128 -3.87 -17.52 5.41
N SER A 129 -2.83 -17.57 4.57
CA SER A 129 -1.48 -17.13 4.93
C SER A 129 -1.44 -15.66 5.33
N LYS A 130 -2.11 -14.78 4.57
CA LYS A 130 -2.18 -13.34 4.88
C LYS A 130 -2.97 -13.07 6.16
N ARG A 131 -4.07 -13.78 6.44
CA ARG A 131 -4.81 -13.67 7.72
C ARG A 131 -3.92 -14.06 8.90
N PHE A 132 -3.12 -15.11 8.76
CA PHE A 132 -2.17 -15.50 9.82
C PHE A 132 -1.03 -14.48 10.00
N LEU A 133 -0.48 -13.95 8.91
CA LEU A 133 0.66 -13.04 8.93
C LEU A 133 0.29 -11.60 9.32
N LEU A 134 -0.87 -11.13 8.88
CA LEU A 134 -1.32 -9.75 9.00
C LEU A 134 -2.44 -9.57 10.03
N GLY A 135 -3.02 -10.66 10.55
CA GLY A 135 -4.19 -10.67 11.44
C GLY A 135 -3.94 -10.14 12.86
N ALA A 136 -2.95 -9.29 13.06
CA ALA A 136 -2.80 -8.55 14.30
C ALA A 136 -3.55 -7.20 14.18
N GLU A 137 -4.88 -7.27 14.03
CA GLU A 137 -5.78 -6.10 14.12
C GLU A 137 -5.52 -5.28 15.40
N GLU A 138 -4.97 -5.92 16.44
CA GLU A 138 -4.66 -5.33 17.75
C GLU A 138 -3.42 -4.41 17.77
N ARG A 139 -2.61 -4.32 16.71
CA ARG A 139 -1.29 -3.66 16.82
C ARG A 139 -1.28 -2.15 16.65
N GLY A 140 -2.34 -1.55 16.11
CA GLY A 140 -2.38 -0.11 15.83
C GLY A 140 -1.25 0.40 14.91
N SER A 141 -0.49 -0.50 14.27
CA SER A 141 0.72 -0.19 13.51
C SER A 141 0.72 -0.93 12.17
N PRO A 142 1.22 -0.31 11.09
CA PRO A 142 1.26 -0.95 9.78
C PRO A 142 2.25 -2.13 9.75
N ASN A 143 1.93 -3.16 8.96
CA ASN A 143 2.78 -4.33 8.73
C ASN A 143 4.01 -3.98 7.87
N TYR A 144 3.88 -2.96 7.02
CA TYR A 144 4.92 -2.52 6.10
C TYR A 144 4.94 -0.99 5.99
N LYS A 145 6.10 -0.42 5.71
CA LYS A 145 6.23 0.93 5.12
C LYS A 145 6.56 0.78 3.65
N ILE A 146 5.87 1.52 2.79
CA ILE A 146 6.15 1.53 1.35
C ILE A 146 6.92 2.81 1.04
N ASP A 147 8.22 2.68 0.75
CA ASP A 147 9.08 3.85 0.54
C ASP A 147 8.77 4.52 -0.79
N ALA A 148 8.82 3.76 -1.88
CA ALA A 148 8.58 4.28 -3.21
C ALA A 148 8.07 3.20 -4.18
N ILE A 149 7.20 3.61 -5.10
CA ILE A 149 6.99 2.92 -6.37
C ILE A 149 8.11 3.34 -7.33
N HIS A 150 8.96 2.39 -7.70
CA HIS A 150 10.11 2.62 -8.58
C HIS A 150 9.75 2.51 -10.06
N GLN A 151 8.79 1.65 -10.39
CA GLN A 151 8.45 1.38 -11.78
C GLN A 151 6.98 0.95 -11.94
N ILE A 152 6.37 1.43 -13.02
CA ILE A 152 5.08 0.99 -13.54
C ILE A 152 5.36 0.36 -14.91
N ASP A 153 5.45 -0.96 -14.94
CA ASP A 153 5.77 -1.73 -16.15
C ASP A 153 4.47 -2.15 -16.84
N CYS A 154 3.93 -1.28 -17.71
CA CYS A 154 2.69 -1.54 -18.42
C CYS A 154 2.73 -2.80 -19.31
N PRO A 155 3.79 -3.06 -20.11
CA PRO A 155 3.89 -4.28 -20.91
C PRO A 155 3.74 -5.57 -20.09
N ASN A 156 4.30 -5.61 -18.88
CA ASN A 156 4.22 -6.76 -17.99
C ASN A 156 3.10 -6.66 -16.94
N ARG A 157 2.29 -5.60 -16.99
CA ARG A 157 1.27 -5.24 -15.98
C ARG A 157 1.79 -5.41 -14.55
N ALA A 158 2.96 -4.84 -14.28
CA ALA A 158 3.62 -4.96 -12.98
C ALA A 158 3.88 -3.60 -12.34
N VAL A 159 3.82 -3.56 -11.01
CA VAL A 159 4.26 -2.42 -10.20
C VAL A 159 5.45 -2.89 -9.37
N VAL A 160 6.52 -2.10 -9.31
CA VAL A 160 7.71 -2.41 -8.52
C VAL A 160 7.79 -1.41 -7.39
N ALA A 161 7.72 -1.88 -6.14
CA ALA A 161 7.72 -1.02 -4.96
C ALA A 161 8.67 -1.53 -3.89
N ASN A 162 9.45 -0.62 -3.29
CA ASN A 162 10.25 -0.96 -2.13
C ASN A 162 9.41 -0.87 -0.86
N PHE A 163 9.65 -1.81 0.04
CA PHE A 163 9.01 -1.88 1.33
C PHE A 163 10.02 -2.11 2.46
N GLN A 164 9.64 -1.69 3.65
CA GLN A 164 10.22 -2.10 4.92
C GLN A 164 9.19 -2.94 5.67
N CYS A 165 9.48 -4.22 5.89
CA CYS A 165 8.67 -5.11 6.70
C CYS A 165 8.87 -4.75 8.17
N LEU A 166 7.76 -4.56 8.89
CA LEU A 166 7.71 -4.24 10.32
C LEU A 166 7.15 -5.39 11.15
N LEU A 167 6.85 -6.54 10.54
CA LEU A 167 6.37 -7.71 11.24
C LEU A 167 7.46 -8.28 12.16
N PRO A 168 7.18 -8.45 13.48
CA PRO A 168 8.13 -9.02 14.42
C PRO A 168 8.72 -10.36 13.96
N GLY A 169 10.05 -10.47 14.01
CA GLY A 169 10.81 -11.64 13.55
C GLY A 169 10.91 -11.80 12.03
N LYS A 170 10.35 -10.86 11.25
CA LYS A 170 10.38 -10.84 9.78
C LYS A 170 10.83 -9.49 9.24
N GLU A 171 11.38 -8.64 10.08
CA GLU A 171 11.67 -7.26 9.75
C GLU A 171 12.78 -7.15 8.70
N GLY A 172 12.79 -6.09 7.91
CA GLY A 172 13.85 -5.84 6.93
C GLY A 172 13.33 -5.13 5.70
N PHE A 173 14.20 -4.97 4.69
CA PHE A 173 13.82 -4.32 3.45
C PHE A 173 13.62 -5.32 2.31
N GLY A 174 12.71 -4.98 1.41
CA GLY A 174 12.44 -5.77 0.22
C GLY A 174 11.82 -4.95 -0.89
N THR A 175 11.72 -5.56 -2.08
CA THR A 175 11.01 -5.05 -3.24
C THR A 175 9.89 -6.03 -3.53
N ASP A 176 8.67 -5.53 -3.60
CA ASP A 176 7.52 -6.27 -4.10
C ASP A 176 7.29 -5.94 -5.58
N VAL A 177 6.94 -6.98 -6.33
CA VAL A 177 6.58 -6.91 -7.74
C VAL A 177 5.21 -7.58 -7.96
N PRO A 178 4.10 -6.95 -7.53
CA PRO A 178 2.77 -7.40 -7.90
C PRO A 178 2.53 -7.28 -9.41
N LYS A 179 1.99 -8.34 -9.99
CA LYS A 179 1.59 -8.46 -11.40
C LYS A 179 0.09 -8.67 -11.50
N PHE A 180 -0.50 -8.06 -12.52
CA PHE A 180 -1.93 -7.99 -12.70
C PHE A 180 -2.38 -8.67 -14.00
N ASP A 181 -3.54 -9.33 -13.97
CA ASP A 181 -4.22 -9.83 -15.16
C ASP A 181 -4.95 -8.69 -15.92
N GLU A 182 -5.66 -9.03 -16.99
CA GLU A 182 -6.46 -8.07 -17.79
C GLU A 182 -7.66 -7.48 -17.04
N ASN A 183 -8.06 -8.10 -15.93
CA ASN A 183 -9.15 -7.66 -15.07
C ASN A 183 -8.63 -6.91 -13.82
N TRP A 184 -7.35 -6.55 -13.81
CA TRP A 184 -6.68 -5.88 -12.71
C TRP A 184 -6.70 -6.66 -11.39
N LYS A 185 -6.76 -8.00 -11.48
CA LYS A 185 -6.56 -8.90 -10.36
C LYS A 185 -5.09 -9.26 -10.24
N VAL A 186 -4.60 -9.34 -9.01
CA VAL A 186 -3.24 -9.77 -8.72
C VAL A 186 -3.12 -11.25 -9.04
N ILE A 187 -2.31 -11.57 -10.05
CA ILE A 187 -2.05 -12.95 -10.50
C ILE A 187 -0.75 -13.49 -9.93
N LYS A 188 0.24 -12.63 -9.68
CA LYS A 188 1.52 -13.03 -9.11
C LYS A 188 2.11 -11.93 -8.25
N VAL A 189 2.74 -12.30 -7.14
CA VAL A 189 3.58 -11.38 -6.35
C VAL A 189 4.93 -12.02 -6.13
N GLU A 190 5.97 -11.32 -6.59
CA GLU A 190 7.37 -11.68 -6.35
C GLU A 190 7.94 -10.71 -5.34
N ALA A 191 8.64 -11.21 -4.31
CA ALA A 191 9.39 -10.38 -3.38
C ALA A 191 10.88 -10.69 -3.45
N ILE A 192 11.68 -9.65 -3.45
CA ILE A 192 13.13 -9.73 -3.34
C ILE A 192 13.51 -9.05 -2.03
N ARG A 193 14.07 -9.81 -1.09
CA ARG A 193 14.57 -9.24 0.17
C ARG A 193 15.98 -8.70 -0.03
N HIS A 194 16.22 -7.46 0.40
CA HIS A 194 17.53 -6.83 0.34
C HIS A 194 17.91 -6.33 1.73
N GLY A 195 18.69 -7.15 2.44
CA GLY A 195 19.18 -6.84 3.78
C GLY A 195 19.00 -8.00 4.77
N ILE A 196 19.67 -7.86 5.90
CA ILE A 196 19.57 -8.75 7.06
C ILE A 196 18.43 -8.26 7.96
N PRO A 197 17.70 -9.14 8.67
CA PRO A 197 16.67 -8.71 9.59
C PRO A 197 17.19 -7.70 10.62
N PHE A 198 16.40 -6.71 11.02
CA PHE A 198 16.84 -5.72 12.02
C PHE A 198 17.23 -6.39 13.34
N SER A 199 16.51 -7.46 13.70
CA SER A 199 16.79 -8.30 14.86
C SER A 199 18.15 -9.02 14.83
N TRP A 200 18.82 -9.06 13.67
CA TRP A 200 20.15 -9.67 13.52
C TRP A 200 21.28 -8.62 13.59
N GLN A 201 20.96 -7.33 13.67
CA GLN A 201 21.97 -6.27 13.79
C GLN A 201 22.55 -6.17 15.20
N ASP A 202 21.81 -6.59 16.23
CA ASP A 202 22.28 -6.58 17.63
C ASP A 202 23.35 -7.65 17.92
N ASP A 203 23.47 -8.67 17.07
CA ASP A 203 24.47 -9.74 17.17
C ASP A 203 25.77 -9.41 16.42
N VAL A 204 25.79 -8.34 15.61
CA VAL A 204 27.03 -7.81 15.01
C VAL A 204 27.61 -6.78 15.97
N LYS A 205 28.06 -7.23 17.14
CA LYS A 205 28.99 -6.43 17.94
C LYS A 205 30.35 -6.49 17.25
N ASP A 206 30.85 -5.33 16.88
CA ASP A 206 32.18 -5.14 16.29
C ASP A 206 33.23 -6.02 16.99
N GLU A 207 33.76 -7.01 16.25
CA GLU A 207 35.02 -7.69 16.57
C GLU A 207 36.21 -6.85 16.09
#